data_AF-A0A2E8AHV8-F1
#
_entry.id   AF-A0A2E8AHV8-F1
#
_cell.length_a   1.000
_cell.length_b   1.000
_cell.length_c   1.000
_cell.angle_alpha   90.00
_cell.angle_beta   90.00
_cell.angle_gamma   90.00
#
_symmetry.space_group_name_H-M   'P 1'
#
loop_
_entity.id
_entity.type
_entity.pdbx_description
1 polymer ?
#
loop_
_entity_poly.entity_id
_entity_poly.type
_entity_poly.pdbx_seq_one_letter_code
_entity_poly.pdbx_strand_id
1 'polypeptide(L)'
;MKPVENMDMSKIMPDFFSKETENLELVKHTKKVLQRLSKFLQIIVLTNLPHKDKGKREIAMIKNNLNFPVITNSGVKGGAVKKILKKINAASFFIDDMPLNIDSVSKECPETHCIHFLQDKRINKLMPTPKSANIKLCNWLDVESYIMKNLEKDIDKNN
;
A
#
# COMPACT_ATOMS: atom_id res chain seq x y z
N MET A 1 23.26 4.25 -16.27
CA MET A 1 23.24 4.66 -14.85
C MET A 1 24.42 3.95 -14.19
N LYS A 2 25.40 4.68 -13.67
CA LYS A 2 26.50 4.07 -12.90
C LYS A 2 26.00 3.76 -11.48
N PRO A 3 26.40 2.63 -10.86
CA PRO A 3 26.09 2.37 -9.46
C PRO A 3 26.64 3.51 -8.59
N VAL A 4 25.88 3.91 -7.58
CA VAL A 4 26.33 4.93 -6.62
C VAL A 4 27.13 4.20 -5.55
N GLU A 5 28.46 4.28 -5.60
CA GLU A 5 29.33 3.65 -4.61
C GLU A 5 29.25 4.39 -3.26
N ASN A 6 29.01 3.63 -2.19
CA ASN A 6 29.14 4.03 -0.78
C ASN A 6 28.42 5.32 -0.37
N MET A 7 27.16 5.42 -0.74
CA MET A 7 26.28 6.49 -0.29
C MET A 7 25.56 6.04 0.99
N ASP A 8 25.72 6.80 2.08
CA ASP A 8 25.06 6.52 3.36
C ASP A 8 23.54 6.69 3.20
N MET A 9 22.86 5.57 2.97
CA MET A 9 21.41 5.50 2.76
C MET A 9 20.62 6.12 3.93
N SER A 10 21.21 6.19 5.12
CA SER A 10 20.59 6.83 6.29
C SER A 10 20.46 8.35 6.14
N LYS A 11 21.28 8.98 5.29
CA LYS A 11 21.20 10.43 4.98
C LYS A 11 20.42 10.71 3.70
N ILE A 12 20.58 9.88 2.68
CA ILE A 12 19.99 10.11 1.36
C ILE A 12 18.48 9.88 1.36
N MET A 13 18.02 8.85 2.07
CA MET A 13 16.59 8.55 2.13
C MET A 13 15.80 9.69 2.78
N PRO A 14 16.20 10.24 3.95
CA PRO A 14 15.53 11.42 4.50
C PRO A 14 15.51 12.63 3.57
N ASP A 15 16.62 12.93 2.89
CA ASP A 15 16.71 14.07 1.98
C ASP A 15 15.83 13.88 0.74
N PHE A 16 15.83 12.66 0.18
CA PHE A 16 14.95 12.29 -0.93
C PHE A 16 13.48 12.43 -0.54
N PHE A 17 13.07 11.84 0.60
CA PHE A 17 11.68 11.97 1.07
C PHE A 17 11.31 13.42 1.30
N SER A 18 12.22 14.22 1.85
CA SER A 18 11.96 15.63 2.08
C SER A 18 11.68 16.40 0.79
N LYS A 19 12.39 16.10 -0.30
CA LYS A 19 12.30 16.82 -1.58
C LYS A 19 11.22 16.29 -2.51
N GLU A 20 11.07 14.96 -2.60
CA GLU A 20 10.31 14.33 -3.69
C GLU A 20 8.92 13.85 -3.27
N THR A 21 8.63 13.72 -1.97
CA THR A 21 7.33 13.15 -1.50
C THR A 21 6.11 13.85 -2.09
N GLU A 22 6.19 15.15 -2.35
CA GLU A 22 5.09 15.93 -2.92
C GLU A 22 4.91 15.74 -4.44
N ASN A 23 5.95 15.26 -5.13
CA ASN A 23 6.07 15.28 -6.59
C ASN A 23 6.04 13.89 -7.23
N LEU A 24 5.94 12.83 -6.43
CA LEU A 24 5.86 11.46 -6.96
C LEU A 24 4.61 11.29 -7.84
N GLU A 25 4.83 10.82 -9.05
CA GLU A 25 3.76 10.53 -9.99
C GLU A 25 2.94 9.31 -9.56
N LEU A 26 1.63 9.36 -9.84
CA LEU A 26 0.77 8.21 -9.64
C LEU A 26 1.07 7.13 -10.68
N VAL A 27 1.03 5.89 -10.22
CA VAL A 27 0.98 4.74 -11.13
C VAL A 27 -0.27 4.82 -12.00
N LYS A 28 -0.15 4.35 -13.24
CA LYS A 28 -1.27 4.32 -14.21
C LYS A 28 -2.51 3.69 -13.56
N HIS A 29 -3.65 4.36 -13.75
CA HIS A 29 -4.98 3.98 -13.24
C HIS A 29 -5.18 4.06 -11.71
N THR A 30 -4.16 4.37 -10.89
CA THR A 30 -4.31 4.46 -9.41
C THR A 30 -5.47 5.36 -9.00
N LYS A 31 -5.51 6.60 -9.51
CA LYS A 31 -6.55 7.57 -9.16
C LYS A 31 -7.95 7.04 -9.44
N LYS A 32 -8.18 6.59 -10.69
CA LYS A 32 -9.48 6.10 -11.15
C LYS A 32 -9.95 4.87 -10.37
N VAL A 33 -9.04 3.97 -10.01
CA VAL A 33 -9.35 2.76 -9.27
C VAL A 33 -9.66 3.07 -7.81
N LEU A 34 -8.81 3.83 -7.13
CA LEU A 34 -9.03 4.17 -5.72
C LEU A 34 -10.32 4.97 -5.53
N GLN A 35 -10.66 5.90 -6.44
CA GLN A 35 -11.93 6.64 -6.39
C GLN A 35 -13.17 5.76 -6.62
N ARG A 36 -13.04 4.64 -7.35
CA ARG A 36 -14.14 3.69 -7.54
C ARG A 36 -14.27 2.78 -6.33
N LEU A 37 -13.15 2.24 -5.84
CA LEU A 37 -13.12 1.42 -4.63
C LEU A 37 -13.60 2.19 -3.40
N SER A 38 -13.32 3.50 -3.30
CA SER A 38 -13.76 4.32 -2.17
C SER A 38 -15.28 4.46 -2.03
N LYS A 39 -16.05 4.04 -3.03
CA LYS A 39 -17.52 3.98 -2.94
C LYS A 39 -18.02 2.80 -2.11
N PHE A 40 -17.18 1.77 -1.94
CA PHE A 40 -17.52 0.51 -1.26
C PHE A 40 -16.62 0.25 -0.05
N LEU A 41 -15.45 0.89 0.00
CA LEU A 41 -14.41 0.67 1.00
C LEU A 41 -13.93 1.97 1.63
N GLN A 42 -13.57 1.90 2.90
CA GLN A 42 -12.73 2.91 3.53
C GLN A 42 -11.27 2.69 3.12
N ILE A 43 -10.61 3.74 2.65
CA ILE A 43 -9.22 3.68 2.19
C ILE A 43 -8.33 4.47 3.14
N ILE A 44 -7.24 3.86 3.59
CA ILE A 44 -6.22 4.48 4.44
C ILE A 44 -4.86 4.31 3.76
N VAL A 45 -4.08 5.38 3.72
CA VAL A 45 -2.70 5.35 3.24
C VAL A 45 -1.77 5.11 4.42
N LEU A 46 -1.29 3.87 4.59
CA LEU A 46 -0.30 3.50 5.60
C LEU A 46 1.11 3.51 5.00
N THR A 47 1.99 4.39 5.46
CA THR A 47 3.31 4.61 4.85
C THR A 47 4.44 4.64 5.87
N ASN A 48 5.62 4.13 5.51
CA ASN A 48 6.83 4.22 6.33
C ASN A 48 7.64 5.51 6.06
N LEU A 49 6.99 6.56 5.56
CA LEU A 49 7.63 7.87 5.48
C LEU A 49 8.04 8.36 6.88
N PRO A 50 9.14 9.13 7.01
CA PRO A 50 9.46 9.82 8.25
C PRO A 50 8.24 10.62 8.75
N HIS A 51 7.96 10.54 10.05
CA HIS A 51 6.77 11.16 10.64
C HIS A 51 6.65 12.67 10.34
N LYS A 52 7.78 13.37 10.27
CA LYS A 52 7.85 14.80 9.92
C LYS A 52 7.34 15.12 8.50
N ASP A 53 7.37 14.16 7.58
CA ASP A 53 6.99 14.34 6.18
C ASP A 53 5.53 13.89 5.90
N LYS A 54 4.75 13.57 6.95
CA LYS A 54 3.32 13.22 6.81
C LYS A 54 2.55 14.27 6.01
N GLY A 55 2.70 15.55 6.35
CA GLY A 55 1.97 16.64 5.69
C GLY A 55 2.28 16.74 4.19
N LYS A 56 3.53 16.47 3.78
CA LYS A 56 3.91 16.42 2.36
C LYS A 56 3.18 15.32 1.60
N ARG A 57 3.02 14.15 2.23
CA ARG A 57 2.24 13.05 1.64
C ARG A 57 0.77 13.44 1.52
N GLU A 58 0.19 14.05 2.54
CA GLU A 58 -1.20 14.54 2.48
C GLU A 58 -1.39 15.54 1.33
N ILE A 59 -0.45 16.48 1.17
CA ILE A 59 -0.44 17.44 0.05
C ILE A 59 -0.35 16.73 -1.31
N ALA A 60 0.56 15.76 -1.49
CA ALA A 60 0.65 14.97 -2.72
C ALA A 60 -0.67 14.26 -3.06
N MET A 61 -1.31 13.67 -2.06
CA MET A 61 -2.58 12.96 -2.23
C MET A 61 -3.71 13.94 -2.61
N ILE A 62 -3.78 15.11 -1.98
CA ILE A 62 -4.76 16.17 -2.29
C ILE A 62 -4.54 16.72 -3.70
N LYS A 63 -3.30 17.03 -4.11
CA LYS A 63 -2.96 17.48 -5.48
C LYS A 63 -3.45 16.49 -6.55
N ASN A 64 -3.56 15.22 -6.19
CA ASN A 64 -4.05 14.15 -7.06
C ASN A 64 -5.56 13.86 -6.91
N ASN A 65 -6.32 14.62 -6.12
CA ASN A 65 -7.73 14.41 -5.76
C ASN A 65 -7.97 13.05 -5.08
N LEU A 66 -7.08 12.66 -4.17
CA LEU A 66 -7.18 11.44 -3.36
C LEU A 66 -7.16 11.82 -1.88
N ASN A 67 -8.31 12.27 -1.36
CA ASN A 67 -8.42 12.74 0.02
C ASN A 67 -8.64 11.58 1.01
N PHE A 68 -7.64 10.72 1.17
CA PHE A 68 -7.67 9.59 2.11
C PHE A 68 -6.79 9.87 3.34
N PRO A 69 -7.19 9.40 4.54
CA PRO A 69 -6.35 9.53 5.74
C PRO A 69 -4.96 8.93 5.53
N VAL A 70 -3.93 9.68 5.92
CA VAL A 70 -2.53 9.24 5.90
C VAL A 70 -2.07 8.90 7.31
N ILE A 71 -1.52 7.69 7.48
CA ILE A 71 -0.89 7.22 8.70
C ILE A 71 0.56 6.88 8.39
N THR A 72 1.48 7.54 9.09
CA THR A 72 2.90 7.20 9.07
C THR A 72 3.20 6.08 10.07
N ASN A 73 4.06 5.14 9.70
CA ASN A 73 4.47 3.97 10.50
C ASN A 73 6.00 3.84 10.51
N SER A 74 6.53 3.09 11.46
CA SER A 74 7.95 2.72 11.52
C SER A 74 8.07 1.20 11.59
N GLY A 75 8.98 0.61 10.81
CA GLY A 75 9.16 -0.84 10.73
C GLY A 75 8.07 -1.55 9.93
N VAL A 76 7.86 -2.84 10.21
CA VAL A 76 6.83 -3.65 9.53
C VAL A 76 5.41 -3.19 9.88
N LYS A 77 4.45 -3.44 9.01
CA LYS A 77 3.11 -2.82 9.08
C LYS A 77 2.05 -3.64 9.82
N GLY A 78 2.29 -4.92 10.12
CA GLY A 78 1.33 -5.82 10.75
C GLY A 78 0.66 -5.26 12.01
N GLY A 79 1.46 -4.77 12.96
CA GLY A 79 0.92 -4.21 14.21
C GLY A 79 0.06 -2.95 13.99
N ALA A 80 0.42 -2.11 13.03
CA ALA A 80 -0.36 -0.93 12.68
C ALA A 80 -1.71 -1.32 12.03
N VAL A 81 -1.69 -2.27 11.08
CA VAL A 81 -2.91 -2.78 10.43
C VAL A 81 -3.84 -3.43 11.47
N LYS A 82 -3.31 -4.27 12.37
CA LYS A 82 -4.08 -4.86 13.47
C LYS A 82 -4.77 -3.82 14.35
N LYS A 83 -4.07 -2.72 14.64
CA LYS A 83 -4.65 -1.61 15.42
C LYS A 83 -5.75 -0.88 14.67
N ILE A 84 -5.58 -0.66 13.37
CA ILE A 84 -6.61 -0.05 12.50
C ILE A 84 -7.86 -0.94 12.45
N LEU A 85 -7.68 -2.25 12.31
CA LEU A 85 -8.77 -3.21 12.15
C LEU A 85 -9.44 -3.67 13.46
N LYS A 86 -8.90 -3.29 14.64
CA LYS A 86 -9.31 -3.83 15.95
C LYS A 86 -10.83 -3.85 16.23
N LYS A 87 -11.60 -2.95 15.62
CA LYS A 87 -13.06 -2.84 15.79
C LYS A 87 -13.81 -2.85 14.46
N ILE A 88 -13.16 -3.29 13.38
CA ILE A 88 -13.75 -3.36 12.05
C ILE A 88 -14.13 -4.81 11.79
N ASN A 89 -15.41 -5.06 11.60
CA ASN A 89 -15.95 -6.37 11.22
C ASN A 89 -16.42 -6.31 9.76
N ALA A 90 -15.47 -6.28 8.84
CA ALA A 90 -15.70 -6.24 7.39
C ALA A 90 -14.47 -6.81 6.66
N ALA A 91 -14.64 -7.24 5.41
CA ALA A 91 -13.54 -7.61 4.54
C ALA A 91 -12.43 -6.53 4.54
N SER A 92 -11.18 -6.98 4.63
CA SER A 92 -10.01 -6.10 4.65
C SER A 92 -8.99 -6.51 3.59
N PHE A 93 -8.39 -5.51 2.94
CA PHE A 93 -7.42 -5.69 1.88
C PHE A 93 -6.18 -4.84 2.19
N PHE A 94 -5.00 -5.45 2.05
CA PHE A 94 -3.73 -4.77 2.25
C PHE A 94 -2.90 -4.85 0.97
N ILE A 95 -2.48 -3.71 0.44
CA ILE A 95 -1.74 -3.59 -0.82
C ILE A 95 -0.37 -2.99 -0.52
N ASP A 96 0.70 -3.73 -0.82
CA ASP A 96 2.07 -3.27 -0.60
C ASP A 96 3.01 -3.96 -1.58
N ASP A 97 4.13 -3.31 -1.88
CA ASP A 97 5.19 -3.82 -2.75
C ASP A 97 6.29 -4.56 -1.97
N MET A 98 6.32 -4.42 -0.63
CA MET A 98 7.38 -4.97 0.19
C MET A 98 6.98 -6.32 0.82
N PRO A 99 7.69 -7.43 0.53
CA PRO A 99 7.38 -8.75 1.09
C PRO A 99 7.31 -8.79 2.61
N LEU A 100 8.22 -8.09 3.31
CA LEU A 100 8.22 -8.04 4.78
C LEU A 100 6.94 -7.39 5.36
N ASN A 101 6.37 -6.41 4.65
CA ASN A 101 5.10 -5.81 5.07
C ASN A 101 3.96 -6.81 4.88
N ILE A 102 3.91 -7.48 3.72
CA ILE A 102 2.93 -8.52 3.41
C ILE A 102 2.97 -9.65 4.45
N ASP A 103 4.15 -10.20 4.74
CA ASP A 103 4.34 -11.24 5.75
C ASP A 103 3.88 -10.77 7.14
N SER A 104 4.23 -9.54 7.52
CA SER A 104 3.84 -9.01 8.83
C SER A 104 2.33 -8.82 8.97
N VAL A 105 1.64 -8.39 7.92
CA VAL A 105 0.19 -8.17 7.94
C VAL A 105 -0.54 -9.50 7.89
N SER A 106 -0.13 -10.42 7.03
CA SER A 106 -0.70 -11.77 6.97
C SER A 106 -0.57 -12.49 8.32
N LYS A 107 0.55 -12.33 9.03
CA LYS A 107 0.74 -12.90 10.37
C LYS A 107 -0.17 -12.26 11.43
N GLU A 108 -0.28 -10.94 11.47
CA GLU A 108 -1.02 -10.23 12.51
C GLU A 108 -2.54 -10.15 12.24
N CYS A 109 -2.94 -10.26 10.98
CA CYS A 109 -4.31 -10.18 10.49
C CYS A 109 -4.54 -11.26 9.39
N PRO A 110 -4.66 -12.55 9.74
CA PRO A 110 -4.76 -13.64 8.77
C PRO A 110 -5.96 -13.56 7.82
N GLU A 111 -7.05 -12.91 8.25
CA GLU A 111 -8.26 -12.68 7.43
C GLU A 111 -8.09 -11.53 6.42
N THR A 112 -7.02 -10.73 6.52
CA THR A 112 -6.76 -9.64 5.57
C THR A 112 -6.20 -10.19 4.28
N HIS A 113 -6.87 -9.88 3.17
CA HIS A 113 -6.39 -10.20 1.83
C HIS A 113 -5.16 -9.35 1.49
N CYS A 114 -3.98 -9.98 1.57
CA CYS A 114 -2.71 -9.37 1.25
C CYS A 114 -2.40 -9.49 -0.25
N ILE A 115 -2.33 -8.34 -0.92
CA ILE A 115 -2.06 -8.18 -2.34
C ILE A 115 -0.62 -7.66 -2.50
N HIS A 116 0.27 -8.52 -2.99
CA HIS A 116 1.64 -8.11 -3.32
C HIS A 116 1.64 -7.37 -4.67
N PHE A 117 1.86 -6.06 -4.63
CA PHE A 117 1.68 -5.18 -5.78
C PHE A 117 3.02 -4.70 -6.35
N LEU A 118 3.39 -5.19 -7.54
CA LEU A 118 4.65 -4.83 -8.22
C LEU A 118 4.41 -4.33 -9.64
N GLN A 119 4.31 -3.01 -9.79
CA GLN A 119 4.11 -2.40 -11.11
C GLN A 119 5.39 -2.35 -11.95
N ASP A 120 6.55 -2.09 -11.35
CA ASP A 120 7.80 -1.97 -12.10
C ASP A 120 8.25 -3.36 -12.58
N LYS A 121 8.28 -3.57 -13.90
CA LYS A 121 8.63 -4.86 -14.51
C LYS A 121 10.03 -5.34 -14.15
N ARG A 122 10.98 -4.44 -13.87
CA ARG A 122 12.37 -4.79 -13.51
C ARG A 122 12.40 -5.33 -12.09
N ILE A 123 11.75 -4.63 -11.16
CA ILE A 123 11.61 -5.06 -9.77
C ILE A 123 10.82 -6.37 -9.69
N ASN A 124 9.72 -6.48 -10.45
CA ASN A 124 8.86 -7.66 -10.49
C ASN A 124 9.60 -8.96 -10.86
N LYS A 125 10.65 -8.88 -11.68
CA LYS A 125 11.50 -10.02 -12.07
C LYS A 125 12.47 -10.46 -10.97
N LEU A 126 12.88 -9.53 -10.12
CA LEU A 126 13.92 -9.76 -9.11
C LEU A 126 13.34 -10.05 -7.73
N MET A 127 12.18 -9.47 -7.41
CA MET A 127 11.58 -9.58 -6.10
C MET A 127 10.66 -10.81 -6.01
N PRO A 128 11.00 -11.78 -5.15
CA PRO A 128 10.14 -12.93 -4.92
C PRO A 128 8.83 -12.48 -4.27
N THR A 129 7.75 -13.21 -4.57
CA THR A 129 6.48 -13.01 -3.87
C THR A 129 6.47 -13.84 -2.60
N PRO A 130 6.15 -13.26 -1.44
CA PRO A 130 6.05 -14.03 -0.22
C PRO A 130 4.90 -15.02 -0.32
N LYS A 131 5.06 -16.21 0.26
CA LYS A 131 4.01 -17.26 0.25
C LYS A 131 2.74 -16.83 1.01
N SER A 132 2.87 -15.84 1.89
CA SER A 132 1.78 -15.24 2.65
C SER A 132 0.89 -14.31 1.82
N ALA A 133 1.33 -13.88 0.63
CA ALA A 133 0.49 -13.10 -0.27
C ALA A 133 -0.64 -13.96 -0.81
N ASN A 134 -1.88 -13.47 -0.74
CA ASN A 134 -3.02 -14.15 -1.36
C ASN A 134 -2.95 -14.06 -2.89
N ILE A 135 -2.38 -12.97 -3.42
CA ILE A 135 -2.18 -12.78 -4.86
C ILE A 135 -1.05 -11.79 -5.14
N LYS A 136 -0.39 -11.96 -6.28
CA LYS A 136 0.53 -10.98 -6.86
C LYS A 136 -0.13 -10.28 -8.04
N LEU A 137 -0.16 -8.95 -8.04
CA LEU A 137 -0.72 -8.14 -9.12
C LEU A 137 0.25 -7.04 -9.54
N CYS A 138 0.17 -6.58 -10.78
CA CYS A 138 1.09 -5.58 -11.33
C CYS A 138 0.42 -4.34 -11.91
N ASN A 139 -0.91 -4.26 -11.90
CA ASN A 139 -1.65 -3.09 -12.33
C ASN A 139 -2.92 -2.90 -11.50
N TRP A 140 -3.39 -1.66 -11.44
CA TRP A 140 -4.52 -1.28 -10.58
C TRP A 140 -5.88 -1.80 -11.06
N LEU A 141 -6.06 -2.10 -12.34
CA LEU A 141 -7.34 -2.63 -12.85
C LEU A 141 -7.57 -4.07 -12.36
N ASP A 142 -6.51 -4.87 -12.30
CA ASP A 142 -6.59 -6.21 -11.73
C ASP A 142 -6.79 -6.16 -10.20
N VAL A 143 -6.20 -5.17 -9.53
CA VAL A 143 -6.44 -4.93 -8.09
C VAL A 143 -7.91 -4.60 -7.85
N GLU A 144 -8.49 -3.71 -8.66
CA GLU A 144 -9.92 -3.38 -8.61
C GLU A 144 -10.78 -4.64 -8.76
N SER A 145 -10.50 -5.43 -9.80
CA SER A 145 -11.24 -6.66 -10.13
C SER A 145 -11.15 -7.70 -9.00
N TYR A 146 -9.96 -7.88 -8.42
CA TYR A 146 -9.76 -8.80 -7.30
C TYR A 146 -10.52 -8.36 -6.06
N ILE A 147 -10.45 -7.07 -5.69
CA ILE A 147 -11.12 -6.55 -4.51
C ILE A 147 -12.64 -6.68 -4.65
N MET A 148 -13.22 -6.22 -5.76
CA MET A 148 -14.67 -6.27 -5.99
C MET A 148 -15.21 -7.71 -5.93
N LYS A 149 -14.52 -8.66 -6.57
CA LYS A 149 -14.88 -10.09 -6.53
C LYS A 149 -14.87 -10.68 -5.11
N ASN A 150 -13.97 -10.24 -4.24
CA ASN A 150 -13.90 -10.76 -2.87
C ASN A 150 -14.85 -10.01 -1.92
N LEU A 151 -15.23 -8.76 -2.24
CA LEU A 151 -16.30 -8.07 -1.54
C LEU A 151 -17.65 -8.74 -1.75
N GLU A 152 -18.00 -9.12 -2.99
CA GLU A 152 -19.25 -9.82 -3.30
C GLU A 152 -19.38 -11.12 -2.49
N LYS A 153 -18.30 -11.91 -2.44
CA LYS A 153 -18.26 -13.16 -1.66
C LYS A 153 -18.41 -12.95 -0.15
N ASP A 154 -17.96 -11.83 0.38
CA ASP A 154 -18.08 -11.52 1.81
C ASP A 154 -19.53 -11.13 2.15
N ILE A 155 -20.19 -10.39 1.24
CA ILE A 155 -21.62 -10.07 1.37
C ILE A 155 -22.45 -11.36 1.34
N ASP A 156 -22.16 -12.28 0.42
CA ASP A 156 -22.89 -13.55 0.31
C ASP A 156 -22.70 -14.47 1.52
N LYS A 157 -21.60 -14.34 2.27
CA LYS A 157 -21.35 -15.13 3.51
C LYS A 157 -22.06 -14.57 4.73
N ASN A 158 -22.38 -13.28 4.72
CA ASN A 158 -22.97 -12.57 5.86
C ASN A 158 -24.50 -12.39 5.74
N ASN A 159 -25.08 -12.83 4.62
CA ASN A 159 -26.53 -12.96 4.39
C ASN A 159 -26.98 -14.42 4.58
#